data_AF-A0A0G2GHC7-F1
#
_entry.id   AF-A0A0G2GHC7-F1
#
_cell.length_a   1.000
_cell.length_b   1.000
_cell.length_c   1.000
_cell.angle_alpha   90.00
_cell.angle_beta   90.00
_cell.angle_gamma   90.00
#
_symmetry.space_group_name_H-M   'P 1'
#
loop_
_entity.id
_entity.type
_entity.pdbx_description
1 polymer ?
#
loop_
_entity_poly.entity_id
_entity_poly.type
_entity_poly.pdbx_seq_one_letter_code
_entity_poly.pdbx_strand_id
1 'polypeptide(L)'
;MSTLTSDLADTDLVAFLVDYTKSLEDDAMDEIWPDCLTFLRDVLANPMPHRQILPALLEFTATLAEKVDNTNFGEQRRMRRDLGDLFMRLLTATFTTRPMGYFQDTSSMSIDKIPEENGSTATRSSDIVTVLVSILPKLPLILVDNDRIANAATSISTNVIGPAFRAKAFPETVSPLLLDLIYELTRTSSLPAATKAWKRDIEAAFNDTKFFATETKLALEKWLPVLRMWSQNDKDRMPELLSRLSAPTTAGIMFGVGATSARLEADRKTQLNLRRMTILVLANPEDTYTINLGGILEKLTELLTATPASSPSSATRADIFLLLRALVLRISPVHLAPVWPVITAELTHAIASVLPDDGNSERYNNLSVLQACKLLDTLVTTAHDDFQLHEWLFLTDTIDAVYRPALDWRPVALVDEVAEALQERLANNAAATAASAAADEPASASSSAVPADDGDAASSSLNSPATTTTRTTAAATTTTSTTNRAATDQGNNNSSSNNSDDENKRRSLLQPVVRAAQDAGVLGDSADAKAMAKTDFVARVVGPFLGQLSILAFEETYRMGWPDLEEVRAEVAGDVFDEGGIV
;
A
#
# COMPACT_ATOMS: atom_id res chain seq x y z
N MET A 1 -25.41 -43.41 39.81
CA MET A 1 -24.32 -42.53 40.26
C MET A 1 -24.12 -41.50 39.16
N SER A 2 -24.79 -40.35 39.26
CA SER A 2 -24.25 -39.06 39.71
C SER A 2 -23.33 -38.43 38.66
N THR A 3 -23.93 -37.72 37.69
CA THR A 3 -23.32 -36.82 36.71
C THR A 3 -22.81 -35.52 37.36
N LEU A 4 -22.37 -35.58 38.62
CA LEU A 4 -22.20 -34.42 39.49
C LEU A 4 -20.75 -34.20 39.91
N THR A 5 -19.78 -34.67 39.11
CA THR A 5 -18.35 -34.50 39.40
C THR A 5 -17.49 -34.07 38.21
N SER A 6 -18.06 -33.86 37.02
CA SER A 6 -17.29 -33.47 35.84
C SER A 6 -18.07 -32.42 35.03
N ASP A 7 -17.73 -31.15 35.22
CA ASP A 7 -18.19 -30.05 34.37
C ASP A 7 -17.40 -30.11 33.04
N LEU A 8 -17.82 -30.97 32.10
CA LEU A 8 -17.33 -30.90 30.72
C LEU A 8 -18.30 -30.09 29.88
N ALA A 9 -17.76 -29.13 29.12
CA ALA A 9 -18.57 -28.39 28.16
C ALA A 9 -18.90 -29.26 26.95
N ASP A 10 -20.07 -29.04 26.35
CA ASP A 10 -20.49 -29.71 25.11
C ASP A 10 -19.44 -29.54 23.98
N THR A 11 -18.76 -28.39 23.95
CA THR A 11 -17.67 -28.11 23.00
C THR A 11 -16.46 -29.02 23.21
N ASP A 12 -16.11 -29.33 24.46
CA ASP A 12 -14.96 -30.18 24.79
C ASP A 12 -15.25 -31.63 24.44
N LEU A 13 -16.49 -32.08 24.63
CA LEU A 13 -16.95 -33.41 24.23
C LEU A 13 -16.89 -33.60 22.71
N VAL A 14 -17.30 -32.60 21.93
CA VAL A 14 -17.23 -32.69 20.47
C VAL A 14 -15.81 -32.55 19.95
N ALA A 15 -14.97 -31.71 20.57
CA ALA A 15 -13.54 -31.67 20.27
C ALA A 15 -12.87 -33.03 20.52
N PHE A 16 -13.15 -33.66 21.66
CA PHE A 16 -12.71 -35.02 21.95
C PHE A 16 -13.24 -36.02 20.92
N LEU A 17 -14.50 -35.93 20.50
CA LEU A 17 -15.07 -36.82 19.48
C LEU A 17 -14.33 -36.72 18.14
N VAL A 18 -13.99 -35.50 17.71
CA VAL A 18 -13.20 -35.23 16.51
C VAL A 18 -11.81 -35.86 16.64
N ASP A 19 -11.10 -35.61 17.75
CA ASP A 19 -9.74 -36.12 17.96
C ASP A 19 -9.72 -37.65 18.13
N TYR A 20 -10.70 -38.21 18.83
CA TYR A 20 -10.91 -39.65 18.95
C TYR A 20 -11.08 -40.27 17.57
N THR A 21 -11.93 -39.70 16.72
CA THR A 21 -12.17 -40.22 15.37
C THR A 21 -10.96 -40.10 14.46
N LYS A 22 -10.16 -39.03 14.59
CA LYS A 22 -8.86 -38.91 13.92
C LYS A 22 -7.89 -40.04 14.34
N SER A 23 -7.90 -40.42 15.61
CA SER A 23 -7.01 -41.45 16.18
C SER A 23 -7.38 -42.89 15.83
N LEU A 24 -8.64 -43.14 15.43
CA LEU A 24 -9.11 -44.48 15.06
C LEU A 24 -8.46 -44.98 13.77
N GLU A 25 -8.29 -46.30 13.67
CA GLU A 25 -7.92 -46.94 12.40
C GLU A 25 -9.09 -46.85 11.41
N ASP A 26 -8.77 -46.77 10.11
CA ASP A 26 -9.78 -46.58 9.08
C ASP A 26 -10.79 -47.76 9.08
N ASP A 27 -10.33 -48.99 9.31
CA ASP A 27 -11.19 -50.19 9.37
C ASP A 27 -12.25 -50.17 10.51
N ALA A 28 -12.06 -49.34 11.54
CA ALA A 28 -13.04 -49.18 12.63
C ALA A 28 -14.35 -48.53 12.16
N MET A 29 -14.39 -47.98 10.94
CA MET A 29 -15.59 -47.35 10.37
C MET A 29 -16.79 -48.30 10.23
N ASP A 30 -16.61 -49.62 10.11
CA ASP A 30 -17.72 -50.58 10.10
C ASP A 30 -18.53 -50.50 11.42
N GLU A 31 -17.81 -50.41 12.54
CA GLU A 31 -18.40 -50.44 13.88
C GLU A 31 -19.06 -49.10 14.25
N ILE A 32 -18.42 -47.97 13.93
CA ILE A 32 -18.88 -46.65 14.42
C ILE A 32 -19.85 -45.92 13.49
N TRP A 33 -19.89 -46.28 12.20
CA TRP A 33 -20.64 -45.53 11.19
C TRP A 33 -22.14 -45.35 11.49
N PRO A 34 -22.90 -46.40 11.90
CA PRO A 34 -24.31 -46.26 12.21
C PRO A 34 -24.57 -45.26 13.35
N ASP A 35 -23.71 -45.28 14.37
CA ASP A 35 -23.83 -44.42 15.55
C ASP A 35 -23.49 -42.97 15.20
N CYS A 36 -22.43 -42.72 14.42
CA CYS A 36 -22.08 -41.39 13.95
C CYS A 36 -23.20 -40.75 13.11
N LEU A 37 -23.81 -41.51 12.19
CA LEU A 37 -24.92 -41.01 11.38
C LEU A 37 -26.17 -40.72 12.21
N THR A 38 -26.48 -41.59 13.17
CA THR A 38 -27.64 -41.43 14.06
C THR A 38 -27.47 -40.18 14.91
N PHE A 39 -26.30 -40.00 15.52
CA PHE A 39 -25.95 -38.80 16.28
C PHE A 39 -26.11 -37.52 15.47
N LEU A 40 -25.55 -37.45 14.25
CA LEU A 40 -25.67 -36.27 13.39
C LEU A 40 -27.12 -35.97 13.00
N ARG A 41 -27.93 -37.00 12.75
CA ARG A 41 -29.37 -36.84 12.42
C ARG A 41 -30.16 -36.33 13.62
N ASP A 42 -29.87 -36.83 14.81
CA ASP A 42 -30.54 -36.41 16.05
C ASP A 42 -30.22 -34.95 16.38
N VAL A 43 -28.96 -34.52 16.23
CA VAL A 43 -28.58 -33.11 16.38
C VAL A 43 -29.29 -32.23 15.34
N LEU A 44 -29.37 -32.69 14.08
CA LEU A 44 -30.06 -31.96 13.01
C LEU A 44 -31.59 -31.95 13.13
N ALA A 45 -32.19 -32.85 13.91
CA ALA A 45 -33.63 -32.84 14.16
C ALA A 45 -34.05 -31.60 14.96
N ASN A 46 -33.17 -31.11 15.83
CA ASN A 46 -33.34 -29.84 16.55
C ASN A 46 -31.98 -29.14 16.73
N PRO A 47 -31.50 -28.37 15.74
CA PRO A 47 -30.13 -27.84 15.76
C PRO A 47 -29.95 -26.62 16.67
N MET A 48 -31.02 -25.93 17.06
CA MET A 48 -30.95 -24.66 17.80
C MET A 48 -30.32 -24.80 19.20
N PRO A 49 -30.67 -25.79 20.04
CA PRO A 49 -30.00 -26.03 21.32
C PRO A 49 -28.51 -26.35 21.15
N HIS A 50 -28.14 -27.01 20.05
CA HIS A 50 -26.78 -27.48 19.77
C HIS A 50 -25.95 -26.47 18.97
N ARG A 51 -26.41 -25.22 18.82
CA ARG A 51 -25.75 -24.20 18.00
C ARG A 51 -24.26 -24.03 18.31
N GLN A 52 -23.81 -24.25 19.55
CA GLN A 52 -22.41 -24.09 19.98
C GLN A 52 -21.48 -25.14 19.37
N ILE A 53 -21.96 -26.36 19.16
CA ILE A 53 -21.16 -27.48 18.65
C ILE A 53 -21.23 -27.66 17.14
N LEU A 54 -22.19 -27.03 16.44
CA LEU A 54 -22.38 -27.20 14.99
C LEU A 54 -21.11 -26.97 14.14
N PRO A 55 -20.27 -25.95 14.39
CA PRO A 55 -19.00 -25.82 13.66
C PRO A 55 -18.07 -27.02 13.87
N ALA A 56 -17.88 -27.48 15.10
CA ALA A 56 -17.04 -28.64 15.38
C ALA A 56 -17.62 -29.93 14.74
N LEU A 57 -18.95 -30.02 14.58
CA LEU A 57 -19.59 -31.10 13.84
C LEU A 57 -19.34 -31.03 12.32
N LEU A 58 -19.12 -29.85 11.75
CA LEU A 58 -18.64 -29.74 10.36
C LEU A 58 -17.25 -30.34 10.23
N GLU A 59 -16.34 -30.06 11.16
CA GLU A 59 -15.00 -30.66 11.19
C GLU A 59 -15.10 -32.18 11.36
N PHE A 60 -15.96 -32.64 12.27
CA PHE A 60 -16.24 -34.06 12.47
C PHE A 60 -16.69 -34.74 11.16
N THR A 61 -17.62 -34.16 10.42
CA THR A 61 -18.03 -34.72 9.13
C THR A 61 -16.91 -34.72 8.08
N ALA A 62 -16.00 -33.75 8.11
CA ALA A 62 -14.82 -33.76 7.25
C ALA A 62 -13.86 -34.90 7.61
N THR A 63 -13.64 -35.15 8.90
CA THR A 63 -12.81 -36.28 9.36
C THR A 63 -13.43 -37.64 9.01
N LEU A 64 -14.75 -37.79 9.12
CA LEU A 64 -15.45 -39.00 8.68
C LEU A 64 -15.31 -39.21 7.17
N ALA A 65 -15.33 -38.14 6.37
CA ALA A 65 -15.17 -38.25 4.92
C ALA A 65 -13.77 -38.78 4.53
N GLU A 66 -12.72 -38.35 5.25
CA GLU A 66 -11.36 -38.86 5.07
C GLU A 66 -11.26 -40.35 5.43
N LYS A 67 -11.84 -40.76 6.56
CA LYS A 67 -11.87 -42.18 6.96
C LYS A 67 -12.61 -43.05 5.95
N VAL A 68 -13.78 -42.60 5.49
CA VAL A 68 -14.59 -43.31 4.47
C VAL A 68 -13.85 -43.41 3.12
N ASP A 69 -13.01 -42.43 2.77
CA ASP A 69 -12.21 -42.46 1.53
C ASP A 69 -11.17 -43.60 1.53
N ASN A 70 -10.60 -43.89 2.70
CA ASN A 70 -9.54 -44.88 2.85
C ASN A 70 -10.05 -46.30 3.18
N THR A 71 -11.29 -46.45 3.64
CA THR A 71 -11.87 -47.76 4.00
C THR A 71 -12.25 -48.60 2.80
N ASN A 72 -12.10 -49.93 2.86
CA ASN A 72 -12.70 -50.86 1.88
C ASN A 72 -14.09 -51.39 2.27
N PHE A 73 -14.62 -50.91 3.40
CA PHE A 73 -15.89 -51.35 3.97
C PHE A 73 -17.10 -50.61 3.35
N GLY A 74 -18.23 -51.33 3.25
CA GLY A 74 -19.53 -50.76 2.90
C GLY A 74 -19.68 -50.28 1.45
N GLU A 75 -20.86 -49.71 1.15
CA GLU A 75 -21.10 -49.03 -0.12
C GLU A 75 -20.52 -47.60 -0.05
N GLN A 76 -19.20 -47.44 -0.21
CA GLN A 76 -18.50 -46.14 -0.11
C GLN A 76 -19.23 -44.99 -0.83
N ARG A 77 -19.74 -45.24 -2.05
CA ARG A 77 -20.47 -44.22 -2.82
C ARG A 77 -21.76 -43.77 -2.14
N ARG A 78 -22.48 -44.70 -1.50
CA ARG A 78 -23.68 -44.40 -0.73
C ARG A 78 -23.32 -43.69 0.58
N MET A 79 -22.28 -44.15 1.27
CA MET A 79 -21.80 -43.53 2.50
C MET A 79 -21.41 -42.07 2.28
N ARG A 80 -20.68 -41.77 1.21
CA ARG A 80 -20.34 -40.38 0.85
C ARG A 80 -21.55 -39.52 0.50
N ARG A 81 -22.55 -40.09 -0.20
CA ARG A 81 -23.79 -39.37 -0.50
C ARG A 81 -24.54 -39.00 0.78
N ASP A 82 -24.69 -39.96 1.69
CA ASP A 82 -25.37 -39.77 2.97
C ASP A 82 -24.63 -38.73 3.84
N LEU A 83 -23.29 -38.79 3.87
CA LEU A 83 -22.45 -37.82 4.57
C LEU A 83 -22.54 -36.42 3.96
N GLY A 84 -22.50 -36.32 2.62
CA GLY A 84 -22.65 -35.05 1.92
C GLY A 84 -24.02 -34.40 2.16
N ASP A 85 -25.09 -35.19 2.24
CA ASP A 85 -26.44 -34.70 2.60
C ASP A 85 -26.52 -34.21 4.06
N LEU A 86 -25.80 -34.86 4.98
CA LEU A 86 -25.70 -34.39 6.37
C LEU A 86 -24.83 -33.13 6.47
N PHE A 87 -23.70 -33.08 5.77
CA PHE A 87 -22.81 -31.91 5.72
C PHE A 87 -23.56 -30.66 5.24
N MET A 88 -24.30 -30.74 4.14
CA MET A 88 -25.06 -29.60 3.61
C MET A 88 -26.13 -29.11 4.60
N ARG A 89 -26.79 -30.04 5.31
CA ARG A 89 -27.76 -29.71 6.35
C ARG A 89 -27.10 -29.09 7.58
N LEU A 90 -25.95 -29.61 8.02
CA LEU A 90 -25.15 -29.03 9.09
C LEU A 90 -24.66 -27.62 8.73
N LEU A 91 -24.17 -27.43 7.50
CA LEU A 91 -23.73 -26.13 7.02
C LEU A 91 -24.87 -25.10 7.07
N THR A 92 -26.04 -25.50 6.58
CA THR A 92 -27.26 -24.67 6.64
C THR A 92 -27.71 -24.40 8.08
N ALA A 93 -27.71 -25.42 8.94
CA ALA A 93 -28.06 -25.28 10.35
C ALA A 93 -27.08 -24.36 11.09
N THR A 94 -25.78 -24.44 10.76
CA THR A 94 -24.74 -23.60 11.35
C THR A 94 -24.99 -22.13 11.03
N PHE A 95 -25.38 -21.80 9.79
CA PHE A 95 -25.70 -20.41 9.41
C PHE A 95 -27.06 -19.91 9.91
N THR A 96 -28.06 -20.78 10.03
CA THR A 96 -29.43 -20.37 10.42
C THR A 96 -29.65 -20.28 11.93
N THR A 97 -29.00 -21.14 12.72
CA THR A 97 -29.06 -21.09 14.19
C THR A 97 -28.11 -20.05 14.80
N ARG A 98 -27.14 -19.61 14.00
CA ARG A 98 -26.28 -18.47 14.25
C ARG A 98 -26.39 -17.50 13.07
N PRO A 99 -27.52 -16.78 12.91
CA PRO A 99 -27.56 -15.70 11.94
C PRO A 99 -26.41 -14.76 12.31
N MET A 100 -25.47 -14.60 11.38
CA MET A 100 -24.21 -13.87 11.57
C MET A 100 -24.52 -12.37 11.69
N GLY A 101 -25.09 -11.97 12.82
CA GLY A 101 -25.57 -10.61 13.11
C GLY A 101 -24.43 -9.69 13.51
N TYR A 102 -23.48 -9.45 12.60
CA TYR A 102 -22.17 -8.92 12.96
C TYR A 102 -21.89 -7.45 12.61
N PHE A 103 -22.81 -6.72 11.97
CA PHE A 103 -22.43 -5.42 11.39
C PHE A 103 -23.27 -4.22 11.82
N GLN A 104 -24.13 -4.39 12.81
CA GLN A 104 -25.04 -3.32 13.23
C GLN A 104 -24.59 -2.55 14.49
N ASP A 105 -23.75 -3.14 15.34
CA ASP A 105 -23.40 -2.56 16.65
C ASP A 105 -21.88 -2.37 16.86
N THR A 106 -21.27 -1.45 16.11
CA THR A 106 -19.97 -0.83 16.48
C THR A 106 -20.10 0.67 16.79
N SER A 107 -21.32 1.21 16.84
CA SER A 107 -21.54 2.65 17.09
C SER A 107 -21.89 3.01 18.54
N SER A 108 -21.70 2.10 19.50
CA SER A 108 -22.01 2.33 20.92
C SER A 108 -21.12 1.55 21.88
N MET A 109 -19.81 1.82 21.88
CA MET A 109 -18.98 1.50 23.05
C MET A 109 -18.34 2.76 23.61
N SER A 110 -19.03 3.33 24.60
CA SER A 110 -18.41 4.17 25.61
C SER A 110 -17.52 3.28 26.48
N ILE A 111 -16.30 3.74 26.72
CA ILE A 111 -15.33 3.14 27.63
C ILE A 111 -15.89 3.34 29.05
N ASP A 112 -16.52 2.30 29.62
CA ASP A 112 -16.33 1.91 31.01
C ASP A 112 -17.17 0.67 31.36
N LYS A 113 -16.49 -0.25 32.06
CA LYS A 113 -16.96 -1.51 32.72
C LYS A 113 -16.64 -2.81 31.97
N ILE A 114 -15.59 -3.46 32.46
CA ILE A 114 -15.42 -4.92 32.43
C ILE A 114 -16.40 -5.52 33.47
N PRO A 115 -17.12 -6.60 33.12
CA PRO A 115 -16.87 -7.87 33.80
C PRO A 115 -16.63 -9.05 32.84
N GLU A 116 -15.90 -10.03 33.37
CA GLU A 116 -15.42 -11.29 32.79
C GLU A 116 -16.51 -12.31 32.37
N GLU A 117 -16.05 -13.38 31.70
CA GLU A 117 -16.73 -14.64 31.38
C GLU A 117 -17.96 -14.59 30.46
N ASN A 118 -17.68 -14.39 29.17
CA ASN A 118 -18.30 -15.16 28.09
C ASN A 118 -17.57 -14.80 26.80
N GLY A 119 -16.92 -15.78 26.15
CA GLY A 119 -16.10 -15.58 24.94
C GLY A 119 -16.73 -14.55 24.01
N SER A 120 -15.97 -13.52 23.66
CA SER A 120 -16.48 -12.41 22.85
C SER A 120 -17.14 -12.99 21.61
N THR A 121 -18.23 -12.38 21.16
CA THR A 121 -18.91 -12.85 19.95
C THR A 121 -17.93 -12.90 18.76
N ALA A 122 -16.79 -12.20 18.83
CA ALA A 122 -15.75 -12.09 17.80
C ALA A 122 -14.85 -13.33 17.77
N THR A 123 -14.57 -13.92 18.93
CA THR A 123 -13.90 -15.23 18.98
C THR A 123 -14.79 -16.33 18.40
N ARG A 124 -16.10 -16.28 18.67
CA ARG A 124 -17.05 -17.30 18.15
C ARG A 124 -17.25 -17.24 16.64
N SER A 125 -17.12 -16.06 16.02
CA SER A 125 -17.17 -15.89 14.56
C SER A 125 -15.84 -16.24 13.90
N SER A 126 -14.71 -15.96 14.55
CA SER A 126 -13.42 -16.48 14.09
C SER A 126 -13.38 -18.01 14.16
N ASP A 127 -14.04 -18.64 15.14
CA ASP A 127 -14.06 -20.11 15.25
C ASP A 127 -14.72 -20.77 14.04
N ILE A 128 -15.90 -20.29 13.60
CA ILE A 128 -16.56 -20.86 12.42
C ILE A 128 -15.78 -20.58 11.13
N VAL A 129 -15.21 -19.38 10.97
CA VAL A 129 -14.39 -19.07 9.79
C VAL A 129 -13.17 -19.97 9.76
N THR A 130 -12.49 -20.16 10.89
CA THR A 130 -11.33 -21.06 11.02
C THR A 130 -11.69 -22.51 10.65
N VAL A 131 -12.81 -23.02 11.14
CA VAL A 131 -13.32 -24.34 10.77
C VAL A 131 -13.65 -24.42 9.27
N LEU A 132 -14.27 -23.38 8.69
CA LEU A 132 -14.56 -23.39 7.25
C LEU A 132 -13.28 -23.34 6.41
N VAL A 133 -12.24 -22.61 6.82
CA VAL A 133 -10.94 -22.60 6.15
C VAL A 133 -10.32 -24.01 6.15
N SER A 134 -10.38 -24.74 7.27
CA SER A 134 -9.82 -26.09 7.36
C SER A 134 -10.60 -27.14 6.56
N ILE A 135 -11.91 -26.93 6.38
CA ILE A 135 -12.80 -27.85 5.67
C ILE A 135 -12.83 -27.59 4.16
N LEU A 136 -12.66 -26.34 3.71
CA LEU A 136 -12.76 -25.96 2.30
C LEU A 136 -11.96 -26.89 1.37
N PRO A 137 -10.65 -27.16 1.61
CA PRO A 137 -9.86 -28.07 0.78
C PRO A 137 -10.41 -29.51 0.70
N LYS A 138 -11.18 -29.93 1.72
CA LYS A 138 -11.79 -31.26 1.84
C LYS A 138 -13.19 -31.33 1.21
N LEU A 139 -13.76 -30.22 0.72
CA LEU A 139 -15.09 -30.23 0.11
C LEU A 139 -15.24 -31.20 -1.08
N PRO A 140 -14.26 -31.36 -1.99
CA PRO A 140 -14.37 -32.34 -3.07
C PRO A 140 -14.51 -33.78 -2.56
N LEU A 141 -13.85 -34.07 -1.44
CA LEU A 141 -13.91 -35.37 -0.77
C LEU A 141 -15.28 -35.61 -0.10
N ILE A 142 -15.80 -34.58 0.57
CA ILE A 142 -17.07 -34.63 1.31
C ILE A 142 -18.28 -34.64 0.37
N LEU A 143 -18.29 -33.75 -0.62
CA LEU A 143 -19.48 -33.43 -1.40
C LEU A 143 -19.59 -34.16 -2.73
N VAL A 144 -18.51 -34.80 -3.22
CA VAL A 144 -18.39 -35.65 -4.43
C VAL A 144 -18.86 -35.00 -5.74
N ASP A 145 -20.08 -34.47 -5.78
CA ASP A 145 -20.71 -33.78 -6.89
C ASP A 145 -20.34 -32.28 -6.93
N ASN A 146 -19.94 -31.82 -8.10
CA ASN A 146 -19.57 -30.43 -8.37
C ASN A 146 -20.69 -29.42 -8.06
N ASP A 147 -21.96 -29.78 -8.30
CA ASP A 147 -23.11 -28.92 -7.99
C ASP A 147 -23.30 -28.73 -6.48
N ARG A 148 -23.02 -29.76 -5.67
CA ARG A 148 -23.08 -29.67 -4.21
C ARG A 148 -21.97 -28.76 -3.68
N ILE A 149 -20.76 -28.87 -4.24
CA ILE A 149 -19.64 -27.97 -3.92
C ILE A 149 -20.01 -26.51 -4.26
N ALA A 150 -20.62 -26.28 -5.42
CA ALA A 150 -21.08 -24.94 -5.81
C ALA A 150 -22.17 -24.39 -4.89
N ASN A 151 -23.10 -25.23 -4.43
CA ASN A 151 -24.14 -24.84 -3.46
C ASN A 151 -23.54 -24.52 -2.07
N ALA A 152 -22.55 -25.29 -1.62
CA ALA A 152 -21.83 -25.00 -0.39
C ALA A 152 -21.08 -23.66 -0.48
N ALA A 153 -20.34 -23.44 -1.57
CA ALA A 153 -19.64 -22.19 -1.83
C ALA A 153 -20.61 -20.98 -1.87
N THR A 154 -21.76 -21.14 -2.51
CA THR A 154 -22.82 -20.11 -2.57
C THR A 154 -23.40 -19.83 -1.18
N SER A 155 -23.57 -20.85 -0.35
CA SER A 155 -24.05 -20.72 1.02
C SER A 155 -23.03 -19.98 1.89
N ILE A 156 -21.74 -20.31 1.79
CA ILE A 156 -20.66 -19.62 2.50
C ILE A 156 -20.58 -18.14 2.06
N SER A 157 -20.63 -17.87 0.75
CA SER A 157 -20.65 -16.51 0.21
C SER A 157 -21.85 -15.71 0.74
N THR A 158 -23.05 -16.28 0.71
CA THR A 158 -24.27 -15.58 1.11
C THR A 158 -24.34 -15.31 2.61
N ASN A 159 -23.86 -16.23 3.45
CA ASN A 159 -24.02 -16.15 4.90
C ASN A 159 -22.80 -15.59 5.64
N VAL A 160 -21.61 -15.58 5.03
CA VAL A 160 -20.36 -15.13 5.67
C VAL A 160 -19.74 -13.94 4.93
N ILE A 161 -19.41 -14.11 3.65
CA ILE A 161 -18.65 -13.10 2.88
C ILE A 161 -19.52 -11.87 2.58
N GLY A 162 -20.72 -12.08 2.05
CA GLY A 162 -21.65 -11.02 1.66
C GLY A 162 -22.00 -10.05 2.79
N PRO A 163 -22.38 -10.54 3.99
CA PRO A 163 -22.62 -9.68 5.15
C PRO A 163 -21.38 -8.86 5.54
N ALA A 164 -20.19 -9.45 5.50
CA ALA A 164 -18.95 -8.75 5.86
C ALA A 164 -18.61 -7.60 4.93
N PHE A 165 -18.80 -7.78 3.62
CA PHE A 165 -18.56 -6.73 2.64
C PHE A 165 -19.66 -5.67 2.57
N ARG A 166 -20.93 -6.03 2.84
CA ARG A 166 -22.05 -5.07 2.82
C ARG A 166 -22.24 -4.33 4.14
N ALA A 167 -21.43 -4.65 5.14
CA ALA A 167 -21.42 -3.98 6.42
C ALA A 167 -21.16 -2.48 6.30
N LYS A 168 -21.85 -1.67 7.10
CA LYS A 168 -21.58 -0.22 7.13
C LYS A 168 -20.15 0.10 7.58
N ALA A 169 -19.60 -0.76 8.44
CA ALA A 169 -18.24 -0.70 8.96
C ALA A 169 -17.17 -1.27 8.01
N PHE A 170 -17.52 -1.69 6.79
CA PHE A 170 -16.52 -2.05 5.79
C PHE A 170 -15.53 -0.88 5.57
N PRO A 171 -14.20 -1.14 5.51
CA PRO A 171 -13.53 -2.44 5.45
C PRO A 171 -13.08 -3.04 6.79
N GLU A 172 -13.32 -2.39 7.94
CA GLU A 172 -12.88 -2.86 9.28
C GLU A 172 -13.43 -4.25 9.65
N THR A 173 -14.50 -4.65 8.97
CA THR A 173 -15.19 -5.92 9.13
C THR A 173 -14.48 -7.09 8.46
N VAL A 174 -13.48 -6.82 7.62
CA VAL A 174 -12.74 -7.82 6.86
C VAL A 174 -11.51 -8.23 7.67
N SER A 175 -11.54 -9.45 8.21
CA SER A 175 -10.41 -10.02 8.95
C SER A 175 -9.46 -10.82 8.05
N PRO A 176 -8.19 -11.05 8.46
CA PRO A 176 -7.26 -11.92 7.73
C PRO A 176 -7.84 -13.32 7.47
N LEU A 177 -8.51 -13.91 8.46
CA LEU A 177 -9.15 -15.22 8.36
C LEU A 177 -10.29 -15.24 7.33
N LEU A 178 -11.05 -14.14 7.19
CA LEU A 178 -12.08 -14.03 6.16
C LEU A 178 -11.47 -14.02 4.76
N LEU A 179 -10.33 -13.35 4.57
CA LEU A 179 -9.63 -13.34 3.30
C LEU A 179 -8.98 -14.69 3.00
N ASP A 180 -8.48 -15.41 4.01
CA ASP A 180 -8.02 -16.80 3.87
C ASP A 180 -9.17 -17.72 3.44
N LEU A 181 -10.36 -17.54 4.03
CA LEU A 181 -11.57 -18.25 3.61
C LEU A 181 -11.92 -17.98 2.14
N ILE A 182 -11.92 -16.71 1.72
CA ILE A 182 -12.20 -16.33 0.34
C ILE A 182 -11.14 -16.93 -0.59
N TYR A 183 -9.87 -16.86 -0.23
CA TYR A 183 -8.78 -17.39 -1.01
C TYR A 183 -8.90 -18.92 -1.19
N GLU A 184 -9.11 -19.68 -0.12
CA GLU A 184 -9.33 -21.13 -0.22
C GLU A 184 -10.60 -21.48 -1.01
N LEU A 185 -11.64 -20.64 -0.91
CA LEU A 185 -12.86 -20.80 -1.69
C LEU A 185 -12.54 -20.60 -3.19
N THR A 186 -11.77 -19.57 -3.58
CA THR A 186 -11.36 -19.37 -4.99
C THR A 186 -10.50 -20.52 -5.53
N ARG A 187 -9.66 -21.14 -4.69
CA ARG A 187 -8.78 -22.25 -5.08
C ARG A 187 -9.55 -23.57 -5.23
N THR A 188 -10.38 -23.90 -4.24
CA THR A 188 -11.15 -25.15 -4.20
C THR A 188 -12.27 -25.13 -5.23
N SER A 189 -12.85 -23.97 -5.51
CA SER A 189 -14.00 -23.80 -6.39
C SER A 189 -13.60 -23.56 -7.85
N SER A 190 -12.64 -24.30 -8.41
CA SER A 190 -12.21 -24.21 -9.82
C SER A 190 -13.31 -24.53 -10.86
N LEU A 191 -14.56 -24.68 -10.40
CA LEU A 191 -15.76 -24.99 -11.16
C LEU A 191 -16.54 -23.70 -11.53
N PRO A 192 -16.95 -23.52 -12.80
CA PRO A 192 -17.62 -22.31 -13.28
C PRO A 192 -18.90 -21.90 -12.53
N ALA A 193 -19.64 -22.86 -11.96
CA ALA A 193 -20.88 -22.59 -11.22
C ALA A 193 -20.61 -21.94 -9.85
N ALA A 194 -19.56 -22.37 -9.16
CA ALA A 194 -19.16 -21.85 -7.86
C ALA A 194 -18.47 -20.48 -7.98
N THR A 195 -17.77 -20.25 -9.09
CA THR A 195 -17.12 -18.97 -9.43
C THR A 195 -18.05 -17.77 -9.31
N LYS A 196 -19.32 -17.91 -9.71
CA LYS A 196 -20.26 -16.79 -9.74
C LYS A 196 -20.56 -16.18 -8.37
N ALA A 197 -20.58 -17.00 -7.32
CA ALA A 197 -21.01 -16.54 -5.99
C ALA A 197 -19.97 -15.62 -5.34
N TRP A 198 -18.73 -16.09 -5.21
CA TRP A 198 -17.64 -15.31 -4.61
C TRP A 198 -17.16 -14.17 -5.50
N LYS A 199 -17.19 -14.34 -6.83
CA LYS A 199 -16.74 -13.32 -7.78
C LYS A 199 -17.54 -12.03 -7.62
N ARG A 200 -18.86 -12.14 -7.49
CA ARG A 200 -19.75 -11.00 -7.27
C ARG A 200 -19.41 -10.25 -5.97
N ASP A 201 -19.09 -10.98 -4.90
CA ASP A 201 -18.80 -10.37 -3.61
C ASP A 201 -17.43 -9.66 -3.64
N ILE A 202 -16.39 -10.27 -4.24
CA ILE A 202 -15.08 -9.62 -4.44
C ILE A 202 -15.22 -8.39 -5.34
N GLU A 203 -15.95 -8.51 -6.45
CA GLU A 203 -16.21 -7.39 -7.37
C GLU A 203 -16.95 -6.24 -6.67
N ALA A 204 -17.93 -6.54 -5.82
CA ALA A 204 -18.63 -5.52 -5.04
C ALA A 204 -17.68 -4.82 -4.05
N ALA A 205 -16.89 -5.58 -3.28
CA ALA A 205 -15.92 -5.01 -2.34
C ALA A 205 -14.86 -4.16 -3.04
N PHE A 206 -14.30 -4.65 -4.14
CA PHE A 206 -13.29 -3.94 -4.93
C PHE A 206 -13.81 -2.62 -5.51
N ASN A 207 -15.09 -2.58 -5.89
CA ASN A 207 -15.73 -1.37 -6.42
C ASN A 207 -16.25 -0.42 -5.34
N ASP A 208 -16.24 -0.80 -4.06
CA ASP A 208 -16.61 0.10 -2.96
C ASP A 208 -15.60 1.25 -2.86
N THR A 209 -16.10 2.46 -2.57
CA THR A 209 -15.26 3.66 -2.37
C THR A 209 -14.36 3.56 -1.14
N LYS A 210 -14.77 2.79 -0.12
CA LYS A 210 -14.02 2.57 1.12
C LYS A 210 -13.00 1.43 1.02
N PHE A 211 -12.90 0.76 -0.13
CA PHE A 211 -11.95 -0.34 -0.32
C PHE A 211 -10.51 0.07 0.01
N PHE A 212 -10.14 1.31 -0.35
CA PHE A 212 -8.80 1.83 -0.11
C PHE A 212 -8.56 2.30 1.34
N ALA A 213 -9.58 2.27 2.22
CA ALA A 213 -9.42 2.43 3.67
C ALA A 213 -8.89 1.16 4.35
N THR A 214 -8.66 0.07 3.60
CA THR A 214 -8.14 -1.18 4.14
C THR A 214 -6.71 -0.99 4.63
N GLU A 215 -6.39 -1.52 5.81
CA GLU A 215 -5.03 -1.51 6.34
C GLU A 215 -4.02 -2.08 5.34
N THR A 216 -2.91 -1.37 5.11
CA THR A 216 -1.90 -1.72 4.10
C THR A 216 -1.34 -3.13 4.28
N LYS A 217 -1.08 -3.55 5.52
CA LYS A 217 -0.56 -4.90 5.82
C LYS A 217 -1.55 -5.98 5.40
N LEU A 218 -2.81 -5.81 5.77
CA LEU A 218 -3.90 -6.72 5.37
C LEU A 218 -4.06 -6.75 3.85
N ALA A 219 -3.96 -5.59 3.20
CA ALA A 219 -4.03 -5.49 1.76
C ALA A 219 -2.93 -6.31 1.07
N LEU A 220 -1.67 -6.08 1.47
CA LEU A 220 -0.48 -6.73 0.93
C LEU A 220 -0.48 -8.25 1.15
N GLU A 221 -0.74 -8.70 2.37
CA GLU A 221 -0.61 -10.12 2.73
C GLU A 221 -1.78 -10.97 2.26
N LYS A 222 -3.00 -10.40 2.23
CA LYS A 222 -4.24 -11.19 2.08
C LYS A 222 -5.10 -10.77 0.89
N TRP A 223 -5.24 -9.48 0.60
CA TRP A 223 -6.05 -9.05 -0.56
C TRP A 223 -5.37 -9.31 -1.91
N LEU A 224 -4.05 -9.07 -2.03
CA LEU A 224 -3.32 -9.28 -3.29
C LEU A 224 -3.51 -10.71 -3.84
N PRO A 225 -3.32 -11.79 -3.06
CA PRO A 225 -3.59 -13.16 -3.52
C PRO A 225 -5.03 -13.39 -3.98
N VAL A 226 -6.01 -12.82 -3.26
CA VAL A 226 -7.44 -12.92 -3.62
C VAL A 226 -7.73 -12.20 -4.93
N LEU A 227 -7.25 -10.97 -5.09
CA LEU A 227 -7.43 -10.18 -6.31
C LEU A 227 -6.77 -10.85 -7.52
N ARG A 228 -5.59 -11.46 -7.34
CA ARG A 228 -4.93 -12.25 -8.38
C ARG A 228 -5.80 -13.41 -8.84
N MET A 229 -6.33 -14.21 -7.91
CA MET A 229 -7.21 -15.33 -8.26
C MET A 229 -8.47 -14.85 -8.98
N TRP A 230 -9.04 -13.72 -8.54
CA TRP A 230 -10.21 -13.13 -9.18
C TRP A 230 -9.92 -12.65 -10.62
N SER A 231 -8.86 -11.87 -10.84
CA SER A 231 -8.53 -11.33 -12.16
C SER A 231 -8.07 -12.39 -13.15
N GLN A 232 -7.44 -13.48 -12.70
CA GLN A 232 -7.09 -14.59 -13.58
C GLN A 232 -8.33 -15.31 -14.15
N ASN A 233 -9.44 -15.30 -13.41
CA ASN A 233 -10.73 -15.86 -13.82
C ASN A 233 -11.61 -14.85 -14.59
N ASP A 234 -11.18 -13.59 -14.71
CA ASP A 234 -11.90 -12.54 -15.42
C ASP A 234 -10.94 -11.57 -16.13
N LYS A 235 -10.70 -11.84 -17.41
CA LYS A 235 -9.75 -11.05 -18.21
C LYS A 235 -10.29 -9.70 -18.65
N ASP A 236 -11.59 -9.44 -18.48
CA ASP A 236 -12.24 -8.21 -18.93
C ASP A 236 -12.17 -7.09 -17.89
N ARG A 237 -11.62 -7.35 -16.69
CA ARG A 237 -11.51 -6.37 -15.60
C ARG A 237 -10.72 -5.12 -15.97
N MET A 238 -9.57 -5.28 -16.62
CA MET A 238 -8.74 -4.13 -17.01
C MET A 238 -9.41 -3.32 -18.14
N PRO A 239 -9.90 -3.92 -19.24
CA PRO A 239 -10.74 -3.22 -20.23
C PRO A 239 -11.92 -2.46 -19.62
N GLU A 240 -12.62 -3.08 -18.65
CA GLU A 240 -13.73 -2.44 -17.96
C GLU A 240 -13.29 -1.18 -17.19
N LEU A 241 -12.21 -1.27 -16.40
CA LEU A 241 -11.69 -0.11 -15.67
C LEU A 241 -11.26 1.02 -16.61
N LEU A 242 -10.62 0.69 -17.75
CA LEU A 242 -10.24 1.67 -18.78
C LEU A 242 -11.45 2.39 -19.36
N SER A 243 -12.56 1.67 -19.58
CA SER A 243 -13.81 2.26 -20.11
C SER A 243 -14.49 3.23 -19.14
N ARG A 244 -14.19 3.14 -17.84
CA ARG A 244 -14.74 4.03 -16.81
C ARG A 244 -14.02 5.38 -16.73
N LEU A 245 -12.85 5.51 -17.37
CA LEU A 245 -12.07 6.74 -17.43
C LEU A 245 -12.60 7.67 -18.53
N SER A 246 -12.96 8.88 -18.14
CA SER A 246 -13.44 9.94 -19.04
C SER A 246 -12.34 10.93 -19.39
N ALA A 247 -12.35 11.39 -20.64
CA ALA A 247 -11.50 12.46 -21.12
C ALA A 247 -11.65 13.74 -20.28
N PRO A 248 -10.57 14.49 -20.02
CA PRO A 248 -10.66 15.83 -19.44
C PRO A 248 -11.45 16.78 -20.33
N THR A 249 -12.44 17.49 -19.76
CA THR A 249 -13.22 18.49 -20.50
C THR A 249 -13.56 19.72 -19.65
N THR A 250 -13.63 20.89 -20.29
CA THR A 250 -14.06 22.16 -19.67
C THR A 250 -15.50 22.53 -20.04
N ALA A 251 -16.08 21.85 -21.06
CA ALA A 251 -17.34 22.27 -21.70
C ALA A 251 -18.60 22.07 -20.83
N GLY A 252 -18.56 21.18 -19.83
CA GLY A 252 -19.75 20.79 -19.05
C GLY A 252 -19.90 21.45 -17.67
N ILE A 253 -18.89 22.17 -17.19
CA ILE A 253 -18.79 22.59 -15.77
C ILE A 253 -18.66 24.12 -15.60
N MET A 254 -18.65 24.87 -16.71
CA MET A 254 -18.07 26.21 -16.74
C MET A 254 -18.84 27.27 -15.93
N PHE A 255 -20.14 27.14 -15.63
CA PHE A 255 -20.91 28.21 -14.97
C PHE A 255 -22.15 27.75 -14.18
N GLY A 256 -21.97 27.15 -12.98
CA GLY A 256 -23.11 26.82 -12.10
C GLY A 256 -22.74 26.53 -10.63
N VAL A 257 -23.72 26.70 -9.73
CA VAL A 257 -23.61 26.23 -8.33
C VAL A 257 -23.48 24.70 -8.37
N GLY A 258 -22.34 24.17 -7.89
CA GLY A 258 -22.03 22.73 -7.96
C GLY A 258 -20.94 22.34 -8.96
N ALA A 259 -20.41 23.28 -9.75
CA ALA A 259 -19.31 23.04 -10.68
C ALA A 259 -18.06 22.46 -10.01
N THR A 260 -17.64 23.05 -8.90
CA THR A 260 -16.50 22.57 -8.10
C THR A 260 -16.75 21.17 -7.55
N SER A 261 -17.95 20.91 -7.02
CA SER A 261 -18.31 19.60 -6.48
C SER A 261 -18.32 18.51 -7.55
N ALA A 262 -18.85 18.79 -8.73
CA ALA A 262 -18.84 17.87 -9.86
C ALA A 262 -17.40 17.54 -10.34
N ARG A 263 -16.51 18.53 -10.34
CA ARG A 263 -15.09 18.32 -10.67
C ARG A 263 -14.40 17.44 -9.63
N LEU A 264 -14.59 17.71 -8.33
CA LEU A 264 -14.02 16.89 -7.26
C LEU A 264 -14.54 15.45 -7.31
N GLU A 265 -15.82 15.26 -7.63
CA GLU A 265 -16.39 13.92 -7.80
C GLU A 265 -15.78 13.18 -9.01
N ALA A 266 -15.59 13.87 -10.13
CA ALA A 266 -14.91 13.32 -11.32
C ALA A 266 -13.44 12.97 -11.03
N ASP A 267 -12.74 13.83 -10.27
CA ASP A 267 -11.37 13.58 -9.80
C ASP A 267 -11.33 12.33 -8.95
N ARG A 268 -12.12 12.29 -7.86
CA ARG A 268 -12.22 11.15 -6.96
C ARG A 268 -12.54 9.86 -7.70
N LYS A 269 -13.50 9.88 -8.63
CA LYS A 269 -13.85 8.71 -9.46
C LYS A 269 -12.66 8.26 -10.33
N THR A 270 -11.94 9.20 -10.94
CA THR A 270 -10.78 8.91 -11.77
C THR A 270 -9.64 8.32 -10.94
N GLN A 271 -9.30 8.94 -9.81
CA GLN A 271 -8.28 8.47 -8.87
C GLN A 271 -8.56 7.05 -8.38
N LEU A 272 -9.79 6.78 -7.92
CA LEU A 272 -10.18 5.46 -7.46
C LEU A 272 -10.07 4.40 -8.56
N ASN A 273 -10.36 4.72 -9.83
CA ASN A 273 -10.17 3.78 -10.93
C ASN A 273 -8.69 3.56 -11.26
N LEU A 274 -7.86 4.60 -11.24
CA LEU A 274 -6.40 4.48 -11.42
C LEU A 274 -5.76 3.63 -10.31
N ARG A 275 -6.17 3.81 -9.06
CA ARG A 275 -5.72 2.97 -7.93
C ARG A 275 -6.17 1.52 -8.07
N ARG A 276 -7.40 1.27 -8.55
CA ARG A 276 -7.89 -0.08 -8.88
C ARG A 276 -7.04 -0.75 -9.96
N MET A 277 -6.69 0.00 -11.01
CA MET A 277 -5.78 -0.52 -12.05
C MET A 277 -4.40 -0.82 -11.45
N THR A 278 -3.88 0.08 -10.63
CA THR A 278 -2.57 -0.06 -9.97
C THR A 278 -2.51 -1.34 -9.12
N ILE A 279 -3.49 -1.56 -8.23
CA ILE A 279 -3.47 -2.73 -7.37
C ILE A 279 -3.66 -4.04 -8.14
N LEU A 280 -4.44 -4.03 -9.23
CA LEU A 280 -4.57 -5.21 -10.09
C LEU A 280 -3.26 -5.53 -10.81
N VAL A 281 -2.57 -4.52 -11.34
CA VAL A 281 -1.24 -4.69 -11.94
C VAL A 281 -0.28 -5.29 -10.91
N LEU A 282 -0.24 -4.73 -9.69
CA LEU A 282 0.59 -5.25 -8.61
C LEU A 282 0.22 -6.66 -8.17
N ALA A 283 -1.06 -7.02 -8.09
CA ALA A 283 -1.52 -8.33 -7.60
C ALA A 283 -1.14 -9.49 -8.55
N ASN A 284 -1.10 -9.23 -9.86
CA ASN A 284 -0.89 -10.26 -10.88
C ASN A 284 0.59 -10.52 -11.18
N PRO A 285 0.96 -11.69 -11.75
CA PRO A 285 2.29 -11.99 -12.27
C PRO A 285 2.81 -10.96 -13.28
N GLU A 286 4.13 -10.96 -13.51
CA GLU A 286 4.77 -10.05 -14.46
C GLU A 286 4.16 -10.25 -15.85
N ASP A 287 4.07 -9.16 -16.61
CA ASP A 287 3.57 -9.13 -17.98
C ASP A 287 2.09 -9.53 -18.19
N THR A 288 1.32 -9.76 -17.12
CA THR A 288 -0.09 -10.16 -17.21
C THR A 288 -0.94 -9.16 -18.02
N TYR A 289 -0.65 -7.86 -17.91
CA TYR A 289 -1.42 -6.78 -18.55
C TYR A 289 -0.74 -6.17 -19.78
N THR A 290 0.27 -6.82 -20.35
CA THR A 290 0.94 -6.35 -21.59
C THR A 290 -0.03 -6.15 -22.75
N ILE A 291 -1.04 -7.02 -22.89
CA ILE A 291 -2.08 -6.88 -23.91
C ILE A 291 -2.94 -5.61 -23.74
N ASN A 292 -3.06 -5.11 -22.52
CA ASN A 292 -3.81 -3.89 -22.21
C ASN A 292 -2.95 -2.63 -22.22
N LEU A 293 -1.62 -2.76 -22.35
CA LEU A 293 -0.67 -1.65 -22.21
C LEU A 293 -0.97 -0.50 -23.17
N GLY A 294 -1.30 -0.78 -24.42
CA GLY A 294 -1.68 0.25 -25.40
C GLY A 294 -2.89 1.07 -24.96
N GLY A 295 -3.94 0.40 -24.46
CA GLY A 295 -5.15 1.08 -23.96
C GLY A 295 -4.92 1.82 -22.64
N ILE A 296 -4.02 1.32 -21.79
CA ILE A 296 -3.58 2.03 -20.59
C ILE A 296 -2.90 3.34 -21.00
N LEU A 297 -1.92 3.28 -21.91
CA LEU A 297 -1.18 4.46 -22.38
C LEU A 297 -2.08 5.49 -23.06
N GLU A 298 -3.03 5.05 -23.89
CA GLU A 298 -4.03 5.95 -24.49
C GLU A 298 -4.81 6.72 -23.42
N LYS A 299 -5.28 6.03 -22.38
CA LYS A 299 -6.00 6.69 -21.28
C LYS A 299 -5.13 7.57 -20.40
N LEU A 300 -3.88 7.19 -20.14
CA LEU A 300 -2.95 8.04 -19.40
C LEU A 300 -2.64 9.32 -20.17
N THR A 301 -2.29 9.22 -21.45
CA THR A 301 -2.01 10.39 -22.29
C THR A 301 -3.21 11.31 -22.44
N GLU A 302 -4.43 10.77 -22.55
CA GLU A 302 -5.67 11.54 -22.53
C GLU A 302 -5.84 12.31 -21.21
N LEU A 303 -5.68 11.65 -20.06
CA LEU A 303 -5.79 12.27 -18.74
C LEU A 303 -4.69 13.31 -18.46
N LEU A 304 -3.48 13.12 -19.00
CA LEU A 304 -2.38 14.06 -18.86
C LEU A 304 -2.66 15.42 -19.52
N THR A 305 -3.63 15.51 -20.45
CA THR A 305 -4.10 16.79 -21.01
C THR A 305 -4.89 17.64 -20.00
N ALA A 306 -5.28 17.08 -18.85
CA ALA A 306 -6.05 17.77 -17.83
C ALA A 306 -5.33 19.03 -17.30
N THR A 307 -6.15 20.04 -17.02
CA THR A 307 -5.73 21.30 -16.39
C THR A 307 -6.43 21.44 -15.03
N PRO A 308 -6.05 22.41 -14.19
CA PRO A 308 -6.78 22.67 -12.96
C PRO A 308 -8.27 22.96 -13.19
N ALA A 309 -8.65 23.47 -14.36
CA ALA A 309 -10.02 23.85 -14.70
C ALA A 309 -10.84 22.72 -15.36
N SER A 310 -10.22 21.64 -15.83
CA SER A 310 -10.93 20.53 -16.49
C SER A 310 -11.58 19.57 -15.50
N SER A 311 -12.44 18.70 -16.01
CA SER A 311 -13.02 17.57 -15.28
C SER A 311 -12.88 16.26 -16.07
N PRO A 312 -12.12 15.27 -15.59
CA PRO A 312 -11.24 15.35 -14.42
C PRO A 312 -10.14 16.42 -14.57
N SER A 313 -9.63 16.89 -13.44
CA SER A 313 -8.61 17.92 -13.30
C SER A 313 -7.21 17.32 -13.22
N SER A 314 -6.20 18.19 -13.29
CA SER A 314 -4.79 17.80 -13.17
C SER A 314 -4.42 17.22 -11.80
N ALA A 315 -5.31 17.27 -10.80
CA ALA A 315 -5.10 16.61 -9.50
C ALA A 315 -4.94 15.08 -9.62
N THR A 316 -5.49 14.48 -10.67
CA THR A 316 -5.40 13.04 -10.96
C THR A 316 -3.99 12.58 -11.36
N ARG A 317 -3.05 13.50 -11.63
CA ARG A 317 -1.67 13.18 -12.04
C ARG A 317 -0.89 12.40 -10.99
N ALA A 318 -1.19 12.59 -9.69
CA ALA A 318 -0.59 11.80 -8.63
C ALA A 318 -0.84 10.29 -8.81
N ASP A 319 -2.09 9.91 -9.12
CA ASP A 319 -2.49 8.52 -9.35
C ASP A 319 -2.01 7.99 -10.71
N ILE A 320 -1.74 8.86 -11.68
CA ILE A 320 -1.07 8.49 -12.95
C ILE A 320 0.38 8.06 -12.66
N PHE A 321 1.14 8.85 -11.89
CA PHE A 321 2.50 8.47 -11.48
C PHE A 321 2.51 7.19 -10.65
N LEU A 322 1.52 7.00 -9.79
CA LEU A 322 1.35 5.77 -9.00
C LEU A 322 1.15 4.53 -9.90
N LEU A 323 0.30 4.65 -10.93
CA LEU A 323 0.10 3.57 -11.90
C LEU A 323 1.37 3.32 -12.74
N LEU A 324 2.08 4.38 -13.16
CA LEU A 324 3.37 4.24 -13.85
C LEU A 324 4.39 3.47 -13.02
N ARG A 325 4.48 3.73 -11.70
CA ARG A 325 5.33 2.94 -10.78
C ARG A 325 4.96 1.46 -10.80
N ALA A 326 3.68 1.13 -10.71
CA ALA A 326 3.24 -0.27 -10.79
C ALA A 326 3.55 -0.92 -12.14
N LEU A 327 3.46 -0.18 -13.25
CA LEU A 327 3.83 -0.69 -14.58
C LEU A 327 5.33 -0.97 -14.65
N VAL A 328 6.19 -0.05 -14.18
CA VAL A 328 7.65 -0.25 -14.12
C VAL A 328 8.01 -1.51 -13.33
N LEU A 329 7.31 -1.80 -12.22
CA LEU A 329 7.57 -2.97 -11.37
C LEU A 329 7.03 -4.30 -11.91
N ARG A 330 6.05 -4.28 -12.84
CA ARG A 330 5.30 -5.48 -13.25
C ARG A 330 5.35 -5.77 -14.74
N ILE A 331 5.93 -4.89 -15.54
CA ILE A 331 6.12 -5.07 -16.98
C ILE A 331 7.61 -5.19 -17.23
N SER A 332 8.00 -6.27 -17.90
CA SER A 332 9.39 -6.51 -18.24
C SER A 332 9.93 -5.42 -19.18
N PRO A 333 11.24 -5.11 -19.12
CA PRO A 333 11.85 -4.06 -19.95
C PRO A 333 11.53 -4.18 -21.45
N VAL A 334 11.46 -5.42 -21.96
CA VAL A 334 11.14 -5.72 -23.37
C VAL A 334 9.81 -5.10 -23.82
N HIS A 335 8.86 -4.91 -22.91
CA HIS A 335 7.54 -4.36 -23.20
C HIS A 335 7.37 -2.90 -22.75
N LEU A 336 8.35 -2.33 -22.04
CA LEU A 336 8.24 -1.01 -21.42
C LEU A 336 8.60 0.14 -22.37
N ALA A 337 9.23 -0.15 -23.52
CA ALA A 337 9.63 0.82 -24.54
C ALA A 337 8.56 1.90 -24.89
N PRO A 338 7.27 1.57 -25.08
CA PRO A 338 6.24 2.55 -25.39
C PRO A 338 5.87 3.49 -24.23
N VAL A 339 6.23 3.14 -23.00
CA VAL A 339 5.90 3.88 -21.77
C VAL A 339 6.91 5.01 -21.52
N TRP A 340 8.17 4.83 -21.94
CA TRP A 340 9.26 5.77 -21.66
C TRP A 340 9.01 7.22 -22.12
N PRO A 341 8.45 7.50 -23.32
CA PRO A 341 8.16 8.87 -23.71
C PRO A 341 7.23 9.59 -22.74
N VAL A 342 6.26 8.87 -22.16
CA VAL A 342 5.33 9.42 -21.17
C VAL A 342 6.05 9.66 -19.84
N ILE A 343 6.81 8.69 -19.35
CA ILE A 343 7.60 8.82 -18.11
C ILE A 343 8.56 10.01 -18.22
N THR A 344 9.35 10.09 -19.28
CA THR A 344 10.38 11.12 -19.44
C THR A 344 9.77 12.52 -19.53
N ALA A 345 8.72 12.70 -20.34
CA ALA A 345 8.06 14.00 -20.47
C ALA A 345 7.43 14.46 -19.15
N GLU A 346 6.65 13.58 -18.50
CA GLU A 346 5.92 13.96 -17.30
C GLU A 346 6.80 14.10 -16.06
N LEU A 347 7.86 13.29 -15.91
CA LEU A 347 8.85 13.50 -14.85
C LEU A 347 9.57 14.84 -15.04
N THR A 348 9.96 15.18 -16.28
CA THR A 348 10.63 16.45 -16.58
C THR A 348 9.76 17.63 -16.17
N HIS A 349 8.49 17.62 -16.59
CA HIS A 349 7.54 18.67 -16.26
C HIS A 349 7.23 18.73 -14.75
N ALA A 350 7.06 17.59 -14.09
CA ALA A 350 6.76 17.55 -12.66
C ALA A 350 7.92 18.08 -11.81
N ILE A 351 9.15 17.70 -12.11
CA ILE A 351 10.34 18.15 -11.38
C ILE A 351 10.60 19.64 -11.64
N ALA A 352 10.47 20.10 -12.89
CA ALA A 352 10.60 21.54 -13.22
C ALA A 352 9.51 22.40 -12.55
N SER A 353 8.28 21.87 -12.39
CA SER A 353 7.14 22.57 -11.79
C SER A 353 7.32 23.00 -10.33
N VAL A 354 8.38 22.49 -9.69
CA VAL A 354 8.81 22.84 -8.34
C VAL A 354 9.32 24.29 -8.28
N LEU A 355 9.87 24.79 -9.39
CA LEU A 355 10.25 26.18 -9.55
C LEU A 355 8.99 27.04 -9.78
N PRO A 356 8.80 28.15 -9.04
CA PRO A 356 7.55 28.91 -9.09
C PRO A 356 7.32 29.66 -10.41
N ASP A 357 8.37 29.88 -11.21
CA ASP A 357 8.28 30.55 -12.50
C ASP A 357 7.98 29.59 -13.67
N ASP A 358 7.90 28.28 -13.41
CA ASP A 358 7.59 27.30 -14.44
C ASP A 358 6.10 27.34 -14.82
N GLY A 359 5.83 27.38 -16.13
CA GLY A 359 4.47 27.45 -16.67
C GLY A 359 3.58 26.25 -16.34
N ASN A 360 4.14 25.16 -15.81
CA ASN A 360 3.40 23.98 -15.38
C ASN A 360 3.16 23.91 -13.87
N SER A 361 3.63 24.89 -13.09
CA SER A 361 3.50 24.88 -11.61
C SER A 361 2.06 24.65 -11.13
N GLU A 362 1.06 25.21 -11.82
CA GLU A 362 -0.36 25.01 -11.47
C GLU A 362 -0.89 23.61 -11.81
N ARG A 363 -0.30 22.93 -12.81
CA ARG A 363 -0.76 21.60 -13.23
C ARG A 363 -0.31 20.52 -12.27
N TYR A 364 0.78 20.74 -11.54
CA TYR A 364 1.33 19.79 -10.57
C TYR A 364 1.22 20.34 -9.14
N ASN A 365 0.28 19.76 -8.39
CA ASN A 365 0.15 19.98 -6.95
C ASN A 365 1.19 19.15 -6.17
N ASN A 366 1.26 19.37 -4.84
CA ASN A 366 2.23 18.69 -3.97
C ASN A 366 2.17 17.16 -4.08
N LEU A 367 0.95 16.57 -4.18
CA LEU A 367 0.77 15.13 -4.32
C LEU A 367 1.35 14.59 -5.63
N SER A 368 1.14 15.30 -6.74
CA SER A 368 1.69 14.90 -8.03
C SER A 368 3.21 15.02 -8.08
N VAL A 369 3.79 16.06 -7.46
CA VAL A 369 5.24 16.22 -7.32
C VAL A 369 5.82 15.12 -6.42
N LEU A 370 5.15 14.79 -5.31
CA LEU A 370 5.57 13.71 -4.43
C LEU A 370 5.58 12.36 -5.15
N GLN A 371 4.51 12.03 -5.89
CA GLN A 371 4.44 10.79 -6.64
C GLN A 371 5.41 10.74 -7.83
N ALA A 372 5.71 11.90 -8.44
CA ALA A 372 6.78 12.00 -9.44
C ALA A 372 8.17 11.73 -8.83
N CYS A 373 8.47 12.29 -7.65
CA CYS A 373 9.71 12.01 -6.93
C CYS A 373 9.80 10.53 -6.56
N LYS A 374 8.70 9.93 -6.09
CA LYS A 374 8.62 8.49 -5.81
C LYS A 374 8.79 7.62 -7.07
N LEU A 375 8.30 8.06 -8.23
CA LEU A 375 8.54 7.38 -9.50
C LEU A 375 10.02 7.45 -9.90
N LEU A 376 10.65 8.62 -9.80
CA LEU A 376 12.08 8.76 -10.06
C LEU A 376 12.90 7.88 -9.12
N ASP A 377 12.61 7.92 -7.82
CA ASP A 377 13.24 7.07 -6.80
C ASP A 377 13.07 5.56 -7.11
N THR A 378 11.88 5.15 -7.56
CA THR A 378 11.62 3.78 -8.00
C THR A 378 12.51 3.40 -9.20
N LEU A 379 12.63 4.28 -10.19
CA LEU A 379 13.44 4.04 -11.41
C LEU A 379 14.93 3.91 -11.09
N VAL A 380 15.44 4.76 -10.19
CA VAL A 380 16.84 4.75 -9.73
C VAL A 380 17.13 3.50 -8.91
N THR A 381 16.20 3.12 -8.02
CA THR A 381 16.34 1.94 -7.17
C THR A 381 16.34 0.66 -7.99
N THR A 382 15.37 0.50 -8.92
CA THR A 382 15.27 -0.72 -9.75
C THR A 382 16.34 -0.77 -10.84
N ALA A 383 16.77 0.38 -11.36
CA ALA A 383 17.81 0.55 -12.37
C ALA A 383 17.63 -0.40 -13.57
N HIS A 384 16.45 -0.39 -14.19
CA HIS A 384 16.23 -1.13 -15.45
C HIS A 384 17.15 -0.62 -16.56
N ASP A 385 17.70 -1.52 -17.38
CA ASP A 385 18.61 -1.20 -18.48
C ASP A 385 18.07 -0.10 -19.42
N ASP A 386 16.77 -0.10 -19.71
CA ASP A 386 16.14 0.92 -20.55
C ASP A 386 16.12 2.31 -19.90
N PHE A 387 15.98 2.37 -18.58
CA PHE A 387 16.03 3.65 -17.84
C PHE A 387 17.44 4.22 -17.85
N GLN A 388 18.47 3.38 -17.77
CA GLN A 388 19.89 3.81 -17.82
C GLN A 388 20.20 4.62 -19.08
N LEU A 389 19.53 4.35 -20.21
CA LEU A 389 19.69 5.13 -21.44
C LEU A 389 19.16 6.58 -21.35
N HIS A 390 18.28 6.84 -20.39
CA HIS A 390 17.61 8.12 -20.15
C HIS A 390 18.04 8.76 -18.82
N GLU A 391 18.72 8.02 -17.94
CA GLU A 391 19.05 8.43 -16.57
C GLU A 391 19.81 9.76 -16.52
N TRP A 392 20.74 9.96 -17.45
CA TRP A 392 21.53 11.19 -17.55
C TRP A 392 20.70 12.48 -17.72
N LEU A 393 19.45 12.37 -18.20
CA LEU A 393 18.53 13.51 -18.28
C LEU A 393 18.13 13.99 -16.88
N PHE A 394 18.08 13.07 -15.92
CA PHE A 394 17.59 13.31 -14.58
C PHE A 394 18.72 13.41 -13.56
N LEU A 395 19.75 12.58 -13.66
CA LEU A 395 20.81 12.45 -12.66
C LEU A 395 22.20 12.58 -13.26
N THR A 396 23.11 13.15 -12.46
CA THR A 396 24.54 13.01 -12.69
C THR A 396 25.01 11.67 -12.11
N ASP A 397 25.32 10.70 -12.98
CA ASP A 397 25.77 9.34 -12.63
C ASP A 397 27.31 9.22 -12.53
N THR A 398 28.03 10.34 -12.72
CA THR A 398 29.49 10.41 -12.67
C THR A 398 30.01 10.88 -11.31
N ILE A 399 31.33 10.79 -11.13
CA ILE A 399 32.03 11.34 -9.96
C ILE A 399 31.77 12.84 -9.73
N ASP A 400 31.32 13.57 -10.76
CA ASP A 400 31.01 14.99 -10.69
C ASP A 400 29.83 15.28 -9.75
N ALA A 401 28.96 14.29 -9.48
CA ALA A 401 27.90 14.39 -8.48
C ALA A 401 28.47 14.69 -7.08
N VAL A 402 29.61 14.07 -6.74
CA VAL A 402 30.29 14.23 -5.45
C VAL A 402 31.37 15.32 -5.51
N TYR A 403 32.12 15.36 -6.60
CA TYR A 403 33.27 16.24 -6.77
C TYR A 403 33.07 17.18 -7.96
N ARG A 404 32.31 18.26 -7.74
CA ARG A 404 32.04 19.27 -8.76
C ARG A 404 33.34 19.95 -9.23
N PRO A 405 33.64 19.97 -10.54
CA PRO A 405 34.77 20.71 -11.10
C PRO A 405 34.78 22.20 -10.72
N ALA A 406 35.98 22.73 -10.43
CA ALA A 406 36.13 24.08 -9.87
C ALA A 406 35.94 25.24 -10.88
N LEU A 407 35.90 24.97 -12.19
CA LEU A 407 35.74 25.99 -13.23
C LEU A 407 34.59 25.62 -14.17
N ASP A 408 33.71 26.59 -14.42
CA ASP A 408 32.65 26.56 -15.44
C ASP A 408 31.69 25.35 -15.39
N TRP A 409 31.58 24.67 -14.25
CA TRP A 409 30.62 23.57 -14.07
C TRP A 409 29.19 24.10 -14.06
N ARG A 410 28.32 23.40 -14.80
CA ARG A 410 26.88 23.61 -14.76
C ARG A 410 26.19 22.25 -14.74
N PRO A 411 25.14 22.08 -13.94
CA PRO A 411 24.37 20.86 -13.96
C PRO A 411 23.71 20.69 -15.33
N VAL A 412 23.83 19.48 -15.88
CA VAL A 412 23.12 19.07 -17.10
C VAL A 412 21.89 18.23 -16.74
N ALA A 413 21.99 17.47 -15.66
CA ALA A 413 20.92 16.69 -15.09
C ALA A 413 19.84 17.60 -14.47
N LEU A 414 18.57 17.30 -14.77
CA LEU A 414 17.43 18.11 -14.33
C LEU A 414 17.35 18.26 -12.81
N VAL A 415 17.64 17.18 -12.07
CA VAL A 415 17.56 17.17 -10.60
C VAL A 415 18.56 18.14 -10.00
N ASP A 416 19.79 18.15 -10.51
CA ASP A 416 20.85 19.04 -10.04
C ASP A 416 20.56 20.50 -10.40
N GLU A 417 20.04 20.76 -11.62
CA GLU A 417 19.63 22.11 -12.05
C GLU A 417 18.53 22.69 -11.16
N VAL A 418 17.49 21.90 -10.90
CA VAL A 418 16.38 22.32 -10.03
C VAL A 418 16.84 22.48 -8.58
N ALA A 419 17.67 21.57 -8.07
CA ALA A 419 18.20 21.66 -6.71
C ALA A 419 19.06 22.93 -6.51
N GLU A 420 19.95 23.24 -7.45
CA GLU A 420 20.78 24.45 -7.42
C GLU A 420 19.92 25.72 -7.48
N ALA A 421 18.95 25.78 -8.40
CA ALA A 421 18.03 26.91 -8.51
C ALA A 421 17.18 27.12 -7.24
N LEU A 422 16.77 26.05 -6.56
CA LEU A 422 16.07 26.14 -5.28
C LEU A 422 16.99 26.67 -4.18
N GLN A 423 18.22 26.18 -4.11
CA GLN A 423 19.19 26.60 -3.10
C GLN A 423 19.59 28.07 -3.27
N GLU A 424 19.81 28.53 -4.49
CA GLU A 424 20.07 29.94 -4.80
C GLU A 424 18.91 30.84 -4.34
N ARG A 425 17.66 30.43 -4.59
CA ARG A 425 16.47 31.18 -4.16
C ARG A 425 16.34 31.22 -2.64
N LEU A 426 16.59 30.10 -1.95
CA LEU A 426 16.59 30.06 -0.49
C LEU A 426 17.66 30.99 0.09
N ALA A 427 18.86 31.00 -0.50
CA ALA A 427 19.94 31.91 -0.10
C ALA A 427 19.57 33.38 -0.34
N ASN A 428 18.97 33.71 -1.49
CA ASN A 428 18.52 35.06 -1.82
C ASN A 428 17.40 35.53 -0.87
N ASN A 429 16.44 34.66 -0.54
CA ASN A 429 15.36 34.97 0.39
C ASN A 429 15.90 35.18 1.82
N ALA A 430 16.87 34.38 2.25
CA ALA A 430 17.55 34.54 3.54
C ALA A 430 18.35 35.86 3.60
N ALA A 431 19.04 36.23 2.52
CA ALA A 431 19.75 37.50 2.42
C ALA A 431 18.79 38.70 2.44
N ALA A 432 17.65 38.62 1.73
CA ALA A 432 16.63 39.66 1.71
C ALA A 432 15.97 39.86 3.09
N THR A 433 15.67 38.77 3.80
CA THR A 433 15.10 38.83 5.16
C THR A 433 16.11 39.34 6.19
N ALA A 434 17.39 38.99 6.08
CA ALA A 434 18.46 39.55 6.90
C ALA A 434 18.64 41.06 6.65
N ALA A 435 18.55 41.50 5.39
CA ALA A 435 18.64 42.92 5.03
C ALA A 435 17.43 43.73 5.54
N SER A 436 16.22 43.17 5.51
CA SER A 436 15.04 43.83 6.08
C SER A 436 15.08 43.89 7.61
N ALA A 437 15.57 42.85 8.28
CA ALA A 437 15.74 42.83 9.73
C ALA A 437 16.79 43.84 10.22
N ALA A 438 17.85 44.06 9.45
CA ALA A 438 18.86 45.09 9.72
C ALA A 438 18.35 46.53 9.48
N ALA A 439 17.30 46.70 8.68
CA ALA A 439 16.69 48.01 8.41
C ALA A 439 15.66 48.45 9.47
N ASP A 440 15.17 47.52 10.30
CA ASP A 440 14.14 47.76 11.34
C ASP A 440 14.71 47.93 12.77
N GLU A 441 16.04 47.98 12.94
CA GLU A 441 16.64 48.38 14.22
C GLU A 441 16.43 49.89 14.48
N PRO A 442 15.77 50.30 15.58
CA PRO A 442 15.60 51.71 15.89
C PRO A 442 16.93 52.28 16.37
N ALA A 443 17.48 53.23 15.61
CA ALA A 443 18.57 54.08 16.06
C ALA A 443 18.17 54.81 17.35
N SER A 444 18.67 54.35 18.50
CA SER A 444 18.49 55.02 19.78
C SER A 444 19.82 55.15 20.53
N ALA A 445 19.95 56.33 21.14
CA ALA A 445 20.98 56.80 22.07
C ALA A 445 22.30 57.35 21.48
N SER A 446 22.22 58.62 21.11
CA SER A 446 23.28 59.62 21.31
C SER A 446 23.55 59.86 22.80
N SER A 447 24.83 60.04 23.16
CA SER A 447 25.29 60.90 24.27
C SER A 447 26.77 61.23 24.01
N SER A 448 27.07 62.44 23.53
CA SER A 448 27.47 63.64 24.30
C SER A 448 28.87 63.56 24.94
N ALA A 449 29.86 64.17 24.28
CA ALA A 449 31.01 64.78 24.94
C ALA A 449 31.39 66.07 24.19
N VAL A 450 31.38 67.18 24.93
CA VAL A 450 31.61 68.57 24.52
C VAL A 450 33.13 68.88 24.52
N PRO A 451 33.60 69.88 23.75
CA PRO A 451 35.01 70.01 23.34
C PRO A 451 35.77 71.12 24.08
N ALA A 452 37.10 71.07 23.98
CA ALA A 452 38.08 72.16 24.09
C ALA A 452 39.48 71.53 23.95
N ASP A 453 40.54 72.13 23.46
CA ASP A 453 40.89 73.29 22.62
C ASP A 453 42.43 73.14 22.44
N ASP A 454 43.03 73.95 21.55
CA ASP A 454 44.45 74.05 21.20
C ASP A 454 45.00 72.92 20.30
N GLY A 455 45.63 73.17 19.16
CA GLY A 455 46.18 74.38 18.59
C GLY A 455 47.34 73.99 17.67
N ASP A 456 47.52 74.78 16.62
CA ASP A 456 48.66 74.85 15.70
C ASP A 456 48.76 73.99 14.43
N ALA A 457 49.07 74.76 13.38
CA ALA A 457 49.16 74.44 11.98
C ALA A 457 50.55 73.93 11.58
N ALA A 458 50.62 73.14 10.51
CA ALA A 458 51.42 73.46 9.32
C ALA A 458 51.44 72.30 8.31
N SER A 459 51.34 72.70 7.05
CA SER A 459 51.51 71.98 5.79
C SER A 459 52.89 71.32 5.59
N SER A 460 52.93 70.19 4.88
CA SER A 460 53.90 69.82 3.81
C SER A 460 53.80 68.30 3.54
N SER A 461 53.23 67.86 2.42
CA SER A 461 53.87 67.59 1.12
C SER A 461 54.85 66.39 1.09
N LEU A 462 54.47 65.42 0.25
CA LEU A 462 55.32 64.61 -0.64
C LEU A 462 56.24 63.55 -0.01
N ASN A 463 55.91 62.27 -0.27
CA ASN A 463 56.85 61.31 -0.87
C ASN A 463 56.12 60.08 -1.48
N SER A 464 56.43 59.81 -2.75
CA SER A 464 56.10 58.61 -3.56
C SER A 464 56.87 57.35 -3.05
N PRO A 465 56.89 56.15 -3.71
CA PRO A 465 56.25 55.67 -4.95
C PRO A 465 55.64 54.24 -4.87
N ALA A 466 55.16 53.75 -6.01
CA ALA A 466 54.64 52.40 -6.27
C ALA A 466 55.70 51.29 -6.17
N THR A 467 55.31 50.09 -5.67
CA THR A 467 55.75 48.79 -6.24
C THR A 467 54.93 47.60 -5.72
N THR A 468 54.49 46.78 -6.67
CA THR A 468 54.16 45.34 -6.65
C THR A 468 54.50 44.55 -5.38
N THR A 469 53.52 43.82 -4.82
CA THR A 469 53.78 42.59 -4.04
C THR A 469 52.62 41.59 -4.20
N THR A 470 52.99 40.45 -4.77
CA THR A 470 52.36 39.13 -4.74
C THR A 470 51.72 38.77 -3.40
N ARG A 471 50.52 38.16 -3.41
CA ARG A 471 50.00 37.44 -2.24
C ARG A 471 49.61 36.00 -2.59
N THR A 472 50.37 35.11 -1.99
CA THR A 472 50.25 33.66 -1.88
C THR A 472 49.03 33.26 -1.04
N THR A 473 48.41 32.15 -1.46
CA THR A 473 47.78 31.06 -0.68
C THR A 473 46.84 31.38 0.49
N ALA A 474 45.61 30.85 0.42
CA ALA A 474 45.02 30.05 1.50
C ALA A 474 43.80 29.26 0.97
N ALA A 475 43.96 27.95 0.83
CA ALA A 475 42.86 27.00 0.73
C ALA A 475 42.19 26.89 2.11
N ALA A 476 40.88 27.10 2.16
CA ALA A 476 40.08 26.86 3.36
C ALA A 476 39.43 25.48 3.25
N THR A 477 40.03 24.52 3.96
CA THR A 477 39.48 23.21 4.28
C THR A 477 38.33 23.40 5.27
N THR A 478 37.09 23.10 4.87
CA THR A 478 35.97 22.99 5.80
C THR A 478 35.81 21.53 6.19
N THR A 479 36.21 21.23 7.41
CA THR A 479 36.16 19.92 8.05
C THR A 479 34.73 19.60 8.46
N THR A 480 34.08 18.65 7.78
CA THR A 480 32.80 18.07 8.23
C THR A 480 33.09 16.98 9.26
N SER A 481 32.64 17.21 10.49
CA SER A 481 32.79 16.30 11.63
C SER A 481 31.94 15.03 11.43
N THR A 482 32.63 13.91 11.22
CA THR A 482 32.09 12.55 11.30
C THR A 482 31.81 12.21 12.77
N THR A 483 30.53 12.16 13.17
CA THR A 483 30.14 11.55 14.44
C THR A 483 30.14 10.03 14.31
N ASN A 484 31.30 9.43 14.58
CA ASN A 484 31.40 8.01 14.92
C ASN A 484 30.77 7.79 16.30
N ARG A 485 29.65 7.07 16.36
CA ARG A 485 29.17 6.45 17.60
C ARG A 485 29.38 4.95 17.52
N ALA A 486 30.49 4.51 18.12
CA ALA A 486 30.80 3.12 18.36
C ALA A 486 29.80 2.53 19.36
N ALA A 487 29.20 1.40 18.99
CA ALA A 487 28.44 0.53 19.86
C ALA A 487 29.38 -0.23 20.80
N THR A 488 29.10 -0.20 22.10
CA THR A 488 29.58 -1.20 23.06
C THR A 488 28.52 -2.27 23.21
N ASP A 489 28.86 -3.47 22.77
CA ASP A 489 28.14 -4.72 22.95
C ASP A 489 28.32 -5.25 24.39
N GLN A 490 27.20 -5.58 25.04
CA GLN A 490 27.10 -6.62 26.06
C GLN A 490 25.73 -7.30 25.95
N GLY A 491 25.66 -8.30 25.07
CA GLY A 491 25.11 -9.63 25.37
C GLY A 491 23.59 -9.79 25.47
N ASN A 492 22.98 -10.36 24.41
CA ASN A 492 22.19 -11.59 24.55
C ASN A 492 22.02 -12.31 23.18
N ASN A 493 22.36 -13.59 23.14
CA ASN A 493 22.38 -14.45 21.95
C ASN A 493 20.98 -14.85 21.45
N ASN A 494 20.67 -14.63 20.16
CA ASN A 494 20.17 -15.63 19.20
C ASN A 494 19.54 -14.96 17.96
N SER A 495 20.20 -15.01 16.79
CA SER A 495 19.63 -15.20 15.42
C SER A 495 20.58 -14.72 14.30
N SER A 496 21.82 -15.20 14.26
CA SER A 496 22.83 -14.75 13.29
C SER A 496 22.85 -15.58 12.00
N SER A 497 21.82 -15.47 11.15
CA SER A 497 21.91 -15.95 9.76
C SER A 497 21.17 -15.13 8.70
N ASN A 498 20.43 -14.07 9.06
CA ASN A 498 19.64 -13.27 8.10
C ASN A 498 20.16 -11.84 7.85
N ASN A 499 21.18 -11.36 8.56
CA ASN A 499 21.57 -9.93 8.50
C ASN A 499 22.46 -9.54 7.31
N SER A 500 23.27 -10.45 6.74
CA SER A 500 24.23 -10.07 5.70
C SER A 500 23.58 -9.75 4.35
N ASP A 501 22.49 -10.45 4.02
CA ASP A 501 21.81 -10.30 2.73
C ASP A 501 20.92 -9.05 2.70
N ASP A 502 20.40 -8.64 3.86
CA ASP A 502 19.51 -7.47 3.99
C ASP A 502 20.29 -6.14 3.98
N GLU A 503 21.58 -6.18 4.35
CA GLU A 503 22.50 -5.05 4.25
C GLU A 503 22.95 -4.76 2.81
N ASN A 504 22.85 -5.70 1.87
CA ASN A 504 23.30 -5.49 0.49
C ASN A 504 22.17 -5.13 -0.49
N LYS A 505 21.00 -4.75 0.02
CA LYS A 505 19.86 -4.36 -0.81
C LYS A 505 19.80 -2.85 -1.02
N ARG A 506 19.55 -2.43 -2.26
CA ARG A 506 19.21 -1.04 -2.62
C ARG A 506 17.77 -0.77 -2.23
N ARG A 507 17.56 0.29 -1.45
CA ARG A 507 16.26 0.71 -0.90
C ARG A 507 15.91 2.11 -1.39
N SER A 508 14.68 2.56 -1.15
CA SER A 508 14.24 3.92 -1.46
C SER A 508 15.19 4.98 -0.88
N LEU A 509 15.62 5.92 -1.71
CA LEU A 509 16.44 7.07 -1.34
C LEU A 509 15.57 8.23 -0.81
N LEU A 510 14.29 8.26 -1.20
CA LEU A 510 13.33 9.25 -0.72
C LEU A 510 12.82 8.93 0.69
N GLN A 511 12.66 7.65 1.03
CA GLN A 511 12.03 7.25 2.30
C GLN A 511 12.75 7.77 3.55
N PRO A 512 14.09 7.82 3.64
CA PRO A 512 14.79 8.47 4.75
C PRO A 512 14.47 9.96 4.88
N VAL A 513 14.32 10.67 3.75
CA VAL A 513 13.97 12.11 3.74
C VAL A 513 12.55 12.30 4.25
N VAL A 514 11.61 11.46 3.82
CA VAL A 514 10.21 11.49 4.28
C VAL A 514 10.13 11.19 5.79
N ARG A 515 10.87 10.17 6.28
CA ARG A 515 10.93 9.85 7.72
C ARG A 515 11.52 11.00 8.52
N ALA A 516 12.59 11.62 8.05
CA ALA A 516 13.17 12.78 8.73
C ALA A 516 12.18 13.96 8.78
N ALA A 517 11.40 14.17 7.72
CA ALA A 517 10.32 15.17 7.72
C ALA A 517 9.16 14.80 8.68
N GLN A 518 8.83 13.51 8.79
CA GLN A 518 7.86 12.98 9.77
C GLN A 518 8.33 13.20 11.21
N ASP A 519 9.58 12.84 11.53
CA ASP A 519 10.17 12.99 12.85
C ASP A 519 10.28 14.47 13.27
N ALA A 520 10.51 15.36 12.30
CA ALA A 520 10.51 16.81 12.51
C ALA A 520 9.10 17.41 12.67
N GLY A 521 8.03 16.60 12.57
CA GLY A 521 6.64 17.04 12.64
C GLY A 521 6.21 17.90 11.45
N VAL A 522 6.90 17.79 10.32
CA VAL A 522 6.69 18.61 9.12
C VAL A 522 5.67 17.97 8.18
N LEU A 523 5.73 16.66 8.02
CA LEU A 523 4.90 15.90 7.08
C LEU A 523 4.50 14.59 7.77
N GLY A 524 3.23 14.37 8.12
CA GLY A 524 2.77 13.08 8.66
C GLY A 524 2.39 12.12 7.53
N ASP A 525 1.39 12.49 6.73
CA ASP A 525 0.83 11.67 5.65
C ASP A 525 0.62 12.47 4.34
N SER A 526 -0.01 11.85 3.33
CA SER A 526 -0.36 12.56 2.09
C SER A 526 -1.39 13.69 2.31
N ALA A 527 -2.24 13.62 3.34
CA ALA A 527 -3.18 14.70 3.64
C ALA A 527 -2.42 15.95 4.11
N ASP A 528 -1.35 15.78 4.89
CA ASP A 528 -0.46 16.88 5.29
C ASP A 528 0.27 17.46 4.08
N ALA A 529 0.80 16.63 3.17
CA ALA A 529 1.40 17.10 1.92
C ALA A 529 0.40 17.92 1.08
N LYS A 530 -0.86 17.47 1.01
CA LYS A 530 -1.94 18.14 0.29
C LYS A 530 -2.31 19.48 0.91
N ALA A 531 -2.28 19.59 2.24
CA ALA A 531 -2.63 20.81 2.98
C ALA A 531 -1.50 21.86 3.03
N MET A 532 -0.24 21.43 2.90
CA MET A 532 0.94 22.29 3.00
C MET A 532 1.03 23.29 1.83
N ALA A 533 1.53 24.50 2.11
CA ALA A 533 1.88 25.44 1.05
C ALA A 533 2.98 24.85 0.15
N LYS A 534 2.84 24.99 -1.18
CA LYS A 534 3.78 24.40 -2.15
C LYS A 534 5.22 24.83 -1.89
N THR A 535 5.46 26.09 -1.52
CA THR A 535 6.80 26.60 -1.18
C THR A 535 7.43 25.86 -0.01
N ASP A 536 6.65 25.56 1.03
CA ASP A 536 7.12 24.88 2.24
C ASP A 536 7.36 23.39 1.97
N PHE A 537 6.44 22.77 1.22
CA PHE A 537 6.58 21.38 0.77
C PHE A 537 7.85 21.18 -0.04
N VAL A 538 8.09 22.10 -0.98
CA VAL A 538 9.30 22.10 -1.80
C VAL A 538 10.55 22.30 -0.95
N ALA A 539 10.57 23.29 -0.06
CA ALA A 539 11.75 23.59 0.75
C ALA A 539 12.12 22.46 1.73
N ARG A 540 11.12 21.75 2.28
CA ARG A 540 11.32 20.79 3.37
C ARG A 540 11.36 19.33 2.96
N VAL A 541 10.79 18.98 1.79
CA VAL A 541 10.69 17.58 1.34
C VAL A 541 11.41 17.41 0.01
N VAL A 542 11.00 18.16 -1.02
CA VAL A 542 11.51 17.96 -2.39
C VAL A 542 12.94 18.44 -2.54
N GLY A 543 13.27 19.63 -2.05
CA GLY A 543 14.60 20.22 -2.13
C GLY A 543 15.70 19.35 -1.51
N PRO A 544 15.53 18.87 -0.26
CA PRO A 544 16.48 17.95 0.36
C PRO A 544 16.67 16.64 -0.41
N PHE A 545 15.58 16.08 -0.95
CA PHE A 545 15.65 14.87 -1.77
C PHE A 545 16.42 15.12 -3.08
N LEU A 546 16.00 16.11 -3.87
CA LEU A 546 16.64 16.42 -5.15
C LEU A 546 18.12 16.80 -4.98
N GLY A 547 18.46 17.59 -3.95
CA GLY A 547 19.84 18.01 -3.70
C GLY A 547 20.81 16.90 -3.29
N GLN A 548 20.31 15.72 -2.90
CA GLN A 548 21.13 14.57 -2.51
C GLN A 548 21.00 13.39 -3.49
N LEU A 549 19.99 13.37 -4.35
CA LEU A 549 19.64 12.21 -5.15
C LEU A 549 20.77 11.74 -6.06
N SER A 550 21.45 12.64 -6.79
CA SER A 550 22.57 12.24 -7.66
C SER A 550 23.77 11.69 -6.88
N ILE A 551 24.04 12.22 -5.68
CA ILE A 551 25.10 11.70 -4.80
C ILE A 551 24.73 10.28 -4.32
N LEU A 552 23.50 10.11 -3.82
CA LEU A 552 23.04 8.83 -3.29
C LEU A 552 22.91 7.76 -4.38
N ALA A 553 22.43 8.14 -5.57
CA ALA A 553 22.36 7.25 -6.72
C ALA A 553 23.75 6.79 -7.17
N PHE A 554 24.72 7.71 -7.21
CA PHE A 554 26.12 7.37 -7.47
C PHE A 554 26.64 6.39 -6.42
N GLU A 555 26.51 6.68 -5.12
CA GLU A 555 26.99 5.79 -4.05
C GLU A 555 26.37 4.39 -4.09
N GLU A 556 25.06 4.28 -4.29
CA GLU A 556 24.35 3.00 -4.38
C GLU A 556 24.75 2.19 -5.63
N THR A 557 25.08 2.86 -6.74
CA THR A 557 25.61 2.20 -7.94
C THR A 557 26.95 1.51 -7.65
N TYR A 558 27.85 2.17 -6.92
CA TYR A 558 29.15 1.59 -6.54
C TYR A 558 29.08 0.60 -5.38
N ARG A 559 28.00 0.63 -4.58
CA ARG A 559 27.72 -0.39 -3.56
C ARG A 559 27.44 -1.76 -4.18
N MET A 560 27.01 -1.82 -5.44
CA MET A 560 26.72 -3.05 -6.19
C MET A 560 25.64 -3.91 -5.50
N GLY A 561 24.68 -3.27 -4.84
CA GLY A 561 23.55 -3.92 -4.18
C GLY A 561 22.45 -4.33 -5.17
N TRP A 562 21.63 -5.30 -4.78
CA TRP A 562 20.45 -5.71 -5.56
C TRP A 562 19.22 -4.92 -5.11
N PRO A 563 18.29 -4.55 -5.99
CA PRO A 563 17.09 -3.80 -5.58
C PRO A 563 16.19 -4.63 -4.66
N ASP A 564 15.73 -4.05 -3.55
CA ASP A 564 14.67 -4.64 -2.72
C ASP A 564 13.30 -4.45 -3.39
N LEU A 565 13.00 -5.30 -4.38
CA LEU A 565 11.74 -5.23 -5.12
C LEU A 565 10.51 -5.48 -4.24
N GLU A 566 10.66 -6.20 -3.12
CA GLU A 566 9.56 -6.44 -2.19
C GLU A 566 9.22 -5.17 -1.41
N GLU A 567 10.22 -4.46 -0.91
CA GLU A 567 10.04 -3.17 -0.23
C GLU A 567 9.44 -2.13 -1.18
N VAL A 568 10.00 -1.96 -2.38
CA VAL A 568 9.51 -0.99 -3.37
C VAL A 568 8.06 -1.31 -3.77
N ARG A 569 7.71 -2.59 -3.92
CA ARG A 569 6.32 -3.01 -4.18
C ARG A 569 5.40 -2.73 -2.99
N ALA A 570 5.88 -2.95 -1.78
CA ALA A 570 5.12 -2.65 -0.56
C ALA A 570 4.85 -1.14 -0.43
N GLU A 571 5.81 -0.30 -0.80
CA GLU A 571 5.63 1.17 -0.84
C GLU A 571 4.57 1.61 -1.86
N VAL A 572 4.61 1.09 -3.09
CA VAL A 572 3.57 1.40 -4.09
C VAL A 572 2.20 0.95 -3.60
N ALA A 573 2.10 -0.22 -2.98
CA ALA A 573 0.84 -0.67 -2.38
C ALA A 573 0.42 0.24 -1.22
N GLY A 574 1.34 0.66 -0.35
CA GLY A 574 1.08 1.63 0.72
C GLY A 574 0.45 2.91 0.18
N ASP A 575 1.02 3.46 -0.89
CA ASP A 575 0.50 4.66 -1.55
C ASP A 575 -0.89 4.46 -2.19
N VAL A 576 -1.18 3.25 -2.68
CA VAL A 576 -2.51 2.90 -3.21
C VAL A 576 -3.59 2.96 -2.12
N PHE A 577 -3.26 2.55 -0.89
CA PHE A 577 -4.18 2.54 0.26
C PHE A 577 -4.10 3.81 1.13
N ASP A 578 -3.31 4.81 0.73
CA ASP A 578 -3.26 6.10 1.43
C ASP A 578 -4.45 6.98 1.02
N GLU A 579 -5.47 7.06 1.88
CA GLU A 579 -6.67 7.87 1.66
C GLU A 579 -6.39 9.38 1.60
N GLY A 580 -5.31 9.87 2.22
CA GLY A 580 -4.94 11.28 2.24
C GLY A 580 -4.64 11.85 0.85
N GLY A 581 -4.25 10.97 -0.09
CA GLY A 581 -4.02 11.32 -1.49
C GLY A 581 -5.28 11.45 -2.35
N ILE A 582 -6.46 11.08 -1.83
CA ILE A 582 -7.73 11.13 -2.56
C ILE A 582 -8.40 12.50 -2.38
N VAL A 583 -8.96 13.04 -3.46
CA VAL A 583 -9.56 14.39 -3.50
C VAL A 583 -10.96 14.44 -2.90
#